data_AF-A0A8I6B362-F1
#
_entry.id   AF-A0A8I6B362-F1
#
_cell.length_a   1.000
_cell.length_b   1.000
_cell.length_c   1.000
_cell.angle_alpha   90.00
_cell.angle_beta   90.00
_cell.angle_gamma   90.00
#
_symmetry.space_group_name_H-M   'P 1'
#
loop_
_entity.id
_entity.type
_entity.pdbx_description
1 polymer ?
#
loop_
_entity_poly.entity_id
_entity_poly.type
_entity_poly.pdbx_seq_one_letter_code
_entity_poly.pdbx_strand_id
1 'polypeptide(L)'
;METLSFPRYNIAEIVVHIRNKLLTGADGKNLSKSDFLPNPKPEVLYMIYMRALQLVYGVRLEHFYMMPVNIEVMYPHIMEGFLPVSNLFFHLDSFMPICRVNDFEIADILYPKANRTSRFLSGIINFIHFRETCLEKYEEFLLQNKSSVDKIQQLSNAHQEALMKLEKLNSVPVEEQEEFKQLKDDIQELQHLLNQDFRQKTTLLQERYTKMKSDFSEKTKHVNELKLSVVSLKEVQDSLKSKIVDSPEKLKNYKEKMKDTVQKLRSARVSRFAVCSVNYLVSMQTSLLSVHACL
;
A
#
# COMPACT_ATOMS: atom_id res chain seq x y z
N MET A 1 -77.33 -27.10 -22.66
CA MET A 1 -76.25 -26.89 -23.64
C MET A 1 -74.95 -27.02 -22.89
N GLU A 2 -74.13 -28.02 -23.18
CA GLU A 2 -72.76 -28.10 -22.64
C GLU A 2 -72.01 -26.84 -23.07
N THR A 3 -71.63 -25.99 -22.13
CA THR A 3 -70.71 -24.88 -22.38
C THR A 3 -69.39 -25.50 -22.85
N LEU A 4 -69.14 -25.48 -24.15
CA LEU A 4 -67.91 -26.01 -24.73
C LEU A 4 -66.74 -25.17 -24.22
N SER A 5 -65.94 -25.75 -23.34
CA SER A 5 -64.76 -25.13 -22.73
C SER A 5 -63.61 -24.88 -23.71
N PHE A 6 -63.67 -25.48 -24.90
CA PHE A 6 -62.70 -25.29 -26.00
C PHE A 6 -63.35 -25.55 -27.37
N PRO A 7 -62.81 -24.98 -28.47
CA PRO A 7 -63.28 -25.24 -29.84
C PRO A 7 -63.21 -26.72 -30.20
N ARG A 8 -64.27 -27.26 -30.81
CA ARG A 8 -64.26 -28.62 -31.37
C ARG A 8 -63.89 -28.59 -32.85
N TYR A 9 -62.97 -29.46 -33.23
CA TYR A 9 -62.57 -29.65 -34.61
C TYR A 9 -63.36 -30.81 -35.22
N ASN A 10 -63.66 -30.70 -36.52
CA ASN A 10 -64.16 -31.84 -37.28
C ASN A 10 -63.01 -32.83 -37.55
N ILE A 11 -63.34 -34.04 -37.99
CA ILE A 11 -62.35 -35.11 -38.17
C ILE A 11 -61.32 -34.79 -39.25
N ALA A 12 -61.68 -33.97 -40.26
CA ALA A 12 -60.71 -33.55 -41.27
C ALA A 12 -59.65 -32.62 -40.66
N GLU A 13 -60.07 -31.65 -39.86
CA GLU A 13 -59.19 -30.74 -39.14
C GLU A 13 -58.33 -31.47 -38.11
N ILE A 14 -58.91 -32.43 -37.37
CA ILE A 14 -58.19 -33.27 -36.41
C ILE A 14 -57.04 -34.00 -37.10
N VAL A 15 -57.29 -34.64 -38.25
CA VAL A 15 -56.24 -35.33 -39.02
C VAL A 15 -55.13 -34.35 -39.42
N VAL A 16 -55.47 -33.16 -39.90
CA VAL A 16 -54.48 -32.15 -40.30
C VAL A 16 -53.64 -31.69 -39.11
N HIS A 17 -54.27 -31.34 -37.98
CA HIS A 17 -53.55 -30.90 -36.79
C HIS A 17 -52.65 -31.99 -36.22
N ILE A 18 -53.12 -33.24 -36.14
CA ILE A 18 -52.33 -34.37 -35.64
C ILE A 18 -51.12 -34.63 -36.55
N ARG A 19 -51.29 -34.58 -37.88
CA ARG A 19 -50.19 -34.75 -38.84
C ARG A 19 -49.12 -33.66 -38.72
N ASN A 20 -49.54 -32.43 -38.44
CA ASN A 20 -48.62 -31.30 -38.40
C ASN A 20 -47.92 -31.15 -37.04
N LYS A 21 -48.59 -31.56 -35.95
CA LYS A 21 -48.18 -31.21 -34.58
C LYS A 21 -47.79 -32.39 -33.70
N LEU A 22 -48.20 -33.61 -34.04
CA LEU A 22 -48.02 -34.78 -33.17
C LEU A 22 -47.29 -35.95 -33.85
N LEU A 23 -47.71 -36.32 -35.05
CA LEU A 23 -47.11 -37.44 -35.78
C LEU A 23 -46.06 -36.94 -36.76
N THR A 24 -45.03 -37.76 -37.00
CA THR A 24 -43.94 -37.43 -37.93
C THR A 24 -43.74 -38.56 -38.94
N GLY A 25 -43.17 -38.24 -40.11
CA GLY A 25 -42.80 -39.24 -41.12
C GLY A 25 -43.98 -40.06 -41.67
N ALA A 26 -43.80 -41.39 -41.70
CA ALA A 26 -44.79 -42.32 -42.25
C ALA A 26 -46.08 -42.37 -41.42
N ASP A 27 -45.99 -42.29 -40.09
CA ASP A 27 -47.14 -42.35 -39.19
C ASP A 27 -48.15 -41.23 -39.46
N GLY A 28 -47.66 -40.02 -39.73
CA GLY A 28 -48.51 -38.89 -40.12
C GLY A 28 -49.12 -39.06 -41.51
N LYS A 29 -48.31 -39.48 -42.50
CA LYS A 29 -48.78 -39.65 -43.89
C LYS A 29 -49.89 -40.70 -43.98
N ASN A 30 -49.79 -41.78 -43.22
CA ASN A 30 -50.74 -42.89 -43.24
C ASN A 30 -52.02 -42.59 -42.46
N LEU A 31 -52.00 -41.65 -41.51
CA LEU A 31 -53.18 -41.28 -40.73
C LEU A 31 -54.29 -40.72 -41.63
N SER A 32 -55.50 -41.25 -41.56
CA SER A 32 -56.61 -40.89 -42.44
C SER A 32 -57.94 -40.73 -41.68
N LYS A 33 -58.98 -40.21 -42.34
CA LYS A 33 -60.31 -40.08 -41.72
C LYS A 33 -60.93 -41.44 -41.36
N SER A 34 -60.62 -42.49 -42.13
CA SER A 34 -61.10 -43.86 -41.89
C SER A 34 -60.52 -44.50 -40.64
N ASP A 35 -59.48 -43.91 -40.03
CA ASP A 35 -58.95 -44.39 -38.75
C ASP A 35 -59.77 -43.91 -37.55
N PHE A 36 -60.66 -42.93 -37.77
CA PHE A 36 -61.53 -42.35 -36.74
C PHE A 36 -63.02 -42.66 -36.94
N LEU A 37 -63.44 -42.93 -38.18
CA LEU A 37 -64.84 -43.18 -38.54
C LEU A 37 -65.02 -44.55 -39.23
N PRO A 38 -66.16 -45.23 -38.99
CA PRO A 38 -67.19 -44.92 -38.00
C PRO A 38 -66.75 -45.23 -36.56
N ASN A 39 -65.78 -46.14 -36.42
CA ASN A 39 -65.21 -46.56 -35.15
C ASN A 39 -63.72 -46.21 -35.15
N PRO A 40 -63.22 -45.47 -34.15
CA PRO A 40 -61.81 -45.19 -34.04
C PRO A 40 -60.98 -46.47 -33.82
N LYS A 41 -59.86 -46.59 -34.51
CA LYS A 41 -58.92 -47.70 -34.33
C LYS A 41 -58.11 -47.50 -33.03
N PRO A 42 -58.20 -48.39 -32.03
CA PRO A 42 -57.49 -48.23 -30.75
C PRO A 42 -55.99 -48.04 -30.92
N GLU A 43 -55.36 -48.77 -31.85
CA GLU A 43 -53.91 -48.75 -32.08
C GLU A 43 -53.44 -47.37 -32.57
N VAL A 44 -54.25 -46.72 -33.42
CA VAL A 44 -53.98 -45.38 -33.93
C VAL A 44 -54.12 -44.36 -32.80
N LEU A 45 -55.13 -44.49 -31.94
CA LEU A 45 -55.32 -43.61 -30.79
C LEU A 45 -54.21 -43.78 -29.75
N TYR A 46 -53.75 -45.01 -29.52
CA TYR A 46 -52.63 -45.29 -28.62
C TYR A 46 -51.38 -44.53 -29.07
N MET A 47 -51.07 -44.63 -30.36
CA MET A 47 -49.96 -43.88 -30.95
C MET A 47 -50.13 -42.37 -30.77
N ILE A 48 -51.31 -41.82 -31.07
CA ILE A 48 -51.57 -40.38 -30.95
C ILE A 48 -51.42 -39.91 -29.50
N TYR A 49 -52.03 -40.62 -28.54
CA TYR A 49 -51.97 -40.26 -27.13
C TYR A 49 -50.56 -40.40 -26.55
N MET A 50 -49.85 -41.48 -26.89
CA MET A 50 -48.44 -41.62 -26.51
C MET A 50 -47.63 -40.44 -27.04
N ARG A 51 -47.75 -40.12 -28.34
CA ARG A 51 -47.02 -38.99 -28.95
C ARG A 51 -47.36 -37.65 -28.30
N ALA A 52 -48.62 -37.43 -27.90
CA ALA A 52 -49.01 -36.24 -27.17
C ALA A 52 -48.31 -36.15 -25.80
N LEU A 53 -48.25 -37.25 -25.04
CA LEU A 53 -47.54 -37.29 -23.77
C LEU A 53 -46.02 -37.13 -23.93
N GLN A 54 -45.44 -37.73 -24.97
CA GLN A 54 -44.02 -37.53 -25.32
C GLN A 54 -43.72 -36.06 -25.61
N LEU A 55 -44.60 -35.38 -26.37
CA LEU A 55 -44.45 -33.97 -26.72
C LEU A 55 -44.60 -33.05 -25.50
N VAL A 56 -45.57 -33.32 -24.63
CA VAL A 56 -45.92 -32.41 -23.53
C VAL A 56 -45.02 -32.62 -22.31
N TYR A 57 -44.76 -33.87 -21.94
CA TYR A 57 -44.01 -34.21 -20.71
C TYR A 57 -42.59 -34.72 -20.97
N GLY A 58 -42.20 -34.96 -22.23
CA GLY A 58 -40.89 -35.57 -22.52
C GLY A 58 -40.79 -37.03 -22.08
N VAL A 59 -41.92 -37.73 -21.91
CA VAL A 59 -41.95 -39.15 -21.56
C VAL A 59 -41.31 -39.95 -22.70
N ARG A 60 -40.42 -40.89 -22.39
CA ARG A 60 -39.84 -41.82 -23.37
C ARG A 60 -40.71 -43.05 -23.53
N LEU A 61 -40.57 -43.76 -24.66
CA LEU A 61 -41.33 -44.98 -24.93
C LEU A 61 -41.18 -46.03 -23.81
N GLU A 62 -39.97 -46.21 -23.30
CA GLU A 62 -39.64 -47.14 -22.22
C GLU A 62 -40.45 -46.90 -20.94
N HIS A 63 -40.82 -45.64 -20.63
CA HIS A 63 -41.60 -45.33 -19.43
C HIS A 63 -42.99 -45.97 -19.46
N PHE A 64 -43.57 -46.18 -20.65
CA PHE A 64 -44.85 -46.87 -20.79
C PHE A 64 -44.74 -48.37 -20.46
N TYR A 65 -43.54 -48.95 -20.50
CA TYR A 65 -43.30 -50.36 -20.20
C TYR A 65 -42.71 -50.58 -18.81
N MET A 66 -42.59 -49.54 -17.97
CA MET A 66 -42.05 -49.70 -16.63
C MET A 66 -43.10 -50.27 -15.67
N MET A 67 -42.69 -51.28 -14.91
CA MET A 67 -43.48 -51.86 -13.83
C MET A 67 -43.35 -51.00 -12.57
N PRO A 68 -44.46 -50.68 -11.87
CA PRO A 68 -44.40 -50.05 -10.56
C PRO A 68 -43.65 -50.92 -9.55
N VAL A 69 -42.72 -50.32 -8.81
CA VAL A 69 -41.83 -51.02 -7.87
C VAL A 69 -42.55 -51.63 -6.65
N ASN A 70 -43.76 -51.16 -6.38
CA ASN A 70 -44.58 -51.54 -5.22
C ASN A 70 -45.58 -52.68 -5.53
N ILE A 71 -45.55 -53.24 -6.74
CA ILE A 71 -46.45 -54.33 -7.13
C ILE A 71 -45.62 -55.61 -7.25
N GLU A 72 -45.85 -56.55 -6.34
CA GLU A 72 -45.24 -57.87 -6.41
C GLU A 72 -46.07 -58.76 -7.35
N VAL A 73 -45.58 -58.94 -8.57
CA VAL A 73 -46.22 -59.78 -9.59
C VAL A 73 -45.46 -61.10 -9.70
N MET A 74 -46.15 -62.22 -9.48
CA MET A 74 -45.58 -63.58 -9.56
C MET A 74 -44.94 -63.89 -10.93
N TYR A 75 -45.47 -63.32 -12.02
CA TYR A 75 -44.97 -63.46 -13.39
C TYR A 75 -44.94 -62.11 -14.12
N PRO A 76 -43.87 -61.31 -13.96
CA PRO A 76 -43.78 -59.96 -14.53
C PRO A 76 -43.89 -59.92 -16.06
N HIS A 77 -43.34 -60.92 -16.76
CA HIS A 77 -43.33 -61.02 -18.22
C HIS A 77 -44.74 -61.08 -18.84
N ILE A 78 -45.73 -61.61 -18.12
CA ILE A 78 -47.13 -61.67 -18.60
C ILE A 78 -47.74 -60.26 -18.66
N MET A 79 -47.22 -59.33 -17.85
CA MET A 79 -47.75 -57.97 -17.77
C MET A 79 -47.21 -57.04 -18.86
N GLU A 80 -46.18 -57.44 -19.62
CA GLU A 80 -45.54 -56.59 -20.64
C GLU A 80 -46.54 -56.02 -21.66
N GLY A 81 -47.58 -56.79 -22.02
CA GLY A 81 -48.63 -56.34 -22.93
C GLY A 81 -49.63 -55.36 -22.29
N PHE A 82 -49.82 -55.43 -20.97
CA PHE A 82 -50.77 -54.59 -20.22
C PHE A 82 -50.15 -53.27 -19.76
N LEU A 83 -48.87 -53.27 -19.37
CA LEU A 83 -48.13 -52.10 -18.91
C LEU A 83 -48.29 -50.85 -19.80
N PRO A 84 -48.13 -50.91 -21.13
CA PRO A 84 -48.29 -49.73 -21.97
C PRO A 84 -49.71 -49.16 -21.90
N VAL A 85 -50.74 -50.00 -21.75
CA VAL A 85 -52.14 -49.55 -21.63
C VAL A 85 -52.38 -48.90 -20.27
N SER A 86 -51.92 -49.52 -19.18
CA SER A 86 -52.10 -48.98 -17.83
C SER A 86 -51.34 -47.68 -17.63
N ASN A 87 -50.06 -47.63 -18.03
CA ASN A 87 -49.23 -46.45 -17.89
C ASN A 87 -49.73 -45.31 -18.80
N LEU A 88 -50.22 -45.63 -20.00
CA LEU A 88 -50.89 -44.65 -20.85
C LEU A 88 -52.11 -44.06 -20.15
N PHE A 89 -52.97 -44.89 -19.55
CA PHE A 89 -54.14 -44.41 -18.80
C PHE A 89 -53.74 -43.48 -17.66
N PHE A 90 -52.81 -43.87 -16.78
CA PHE A 90 -52.41 -43.02 -15.66
C PHE A 90 -51.84 -41.67 -16.08
N HIS A 91 -51.06 -41.65 -17.16
CA HIS A 91 -50.58 -40.38 -17.71
C HIS A 91 -51.69 -39.55 -18.34
N LEU A 92 -52.63 -40.18 -19.05
CA LEU A 92 -53.78 -39.48 -19.63
C LEU A 92 -54.75 -38.96 -18.57
N ASP A 93 -54.96 -39.68 -17.47
CA ASP A 93 -55.81 -39.26 -16.36
C ASP A 93 -55.31 -37.95 -15.73
N SER A 94 -53.99 -37.76 -15.66
CA SER A 94 -53.38 -36.50 -15.25
C SER A 94 -53.43 -35.42 -16.34
N PHE A 95 -53.27 -35.81 -17.61
CA PHE A 95 -53.16 -34.89 -18.74
C PHE A 95 -54.50 -34.32 -19.24
N MET A 96 -55.54 -35.15 -19.27
CA MET A 96 -56.85 -34.81 -19.83
C MET A 96 -57.51 -33.62 -19.12
N PRO A 97 -57.45 -33.48 -17.78
CA PRO A 97 -57.97 -32.29 -17.10
C PRO A 97 -57.30 -30.99 -17.53
N ILE A 98 -56.00 -31.03 -17.84
CA ILE A 98 -55.25 -29.88 -18.38
C ILE A 98 -55.78 -29.50 -19.77
N CYS A 99 -56.15 -30.50 -20.56
CA CYS A 99 -56.83 -30.34 -21.84
C CYS A 99 -58.34 -30.02 -21.70
N ARG A 100 -58.82 -29.72 -20.48
CA ARG A 100 -60.23 -29.43 -20.14
C ARG A 100 -61.19 -30.59 -20.37
N VAL A 101 -60.69 -31.82 -20.28
CA VAL A 101 -61.45 -33.06 -20.34
C VAL A 101 -61.40 -33.75 -18.98
N ASN A 102 -62.52 -33.79 -18.26
CA ASN A 102 -62.57 -34.34 -16.90
C ASN A 102 -63.28 -35.69 -16.79
N ASP A 103 -63.88 -36.18 -17.88
CA ASP A 103 -64.67 -37.40 -17.93
C ASP A 103 -63.97 -38.50 -18.77
N PHE A 104 -62.64 -38.53 -18.73
CA PHE A 104 -61.85 -39.55 -19.42
C PHE A 104 -61.84 -40.86 -18.63
N GLU A 105 -62.08 -41.98 -19.31
CA GLU A 105 -62.15 -43.30 -18.69
C GLU A 105 -61.24 -44.31 -19.39
N ILE A 106 -60.89 -45.41 -18.73
CA ILE A 106 -60.11 -46.50 -19.34
C ILE A 106 -60.82 -47.09 -20.57
N ALA A 107 -62.15 -47.06 -20.59
CA ALA A 107 -62.95 -47.50 -21.74
C ALA A 107 -62.70 -46.66 -23.00
N ASP A 108 -62.26 -45.41 -22.88
CA ASP A 108 -61.95 -44.56 -24.03
C ASP A 108 -60.63 -44.93 -24.72
N ILE A 109 -59.81 -45.71 -24.04
CA ILE A 109 -58.59 -46.32 -24.55
C ILE A 109 -58.94 -47.67 -25.20
N LEU A 110 -59.63 -48.55 -24.46
CA LEU A 110 -59.93 -49.92 -24.90
C LEU A 110 -61.03 -49.99 -25.98
N TYR A 111 -62.07 -49.15 -25.86
CA TYR A 111 -63.29 -49.18 -26.67
C TYR A 111 -63.69 -47.76 -27.10
N PRO A 112 -62.86 -47.10 -27.94
CA PRO A 112 -63.05 -45.70 -28.27
C PRO A 112 -64.34 -45.45 -29.06
N LYS A 113 -65.03 -44.35 -28.74
CA LYS A 113 -66.26 -43.90 -29.42
C LYS A 113 -65.98 -42.62 -30.21
N ALA A 114 -66.35 -42.59 -31.49
CA ALA A 114 -66.03 -41.49 -32.42
C ALA A 114 -66.28 -40.09 -31.85
N ASN A 115 -67.48 -39.83 -31.29
CA ASN A 115 -67.82 -38.51 -30.74
C ASN A 115 -66.97 -38.12 -29.52
N ARG A 116 -66.68 -39.07 -28.62
CA ARG A 116 -65.86 -38.82 -27.42
C ARG A 116 -64.40 -38.61 -27.82
N THR A 117 -63.86 -39.48 -28.68
CA THR A 117 -62.52 -39.38 -29.22
C THR A 117 -62.30 -38.03 -29.93
N SER A 118 -63.23 -37.60 -30.79
CA SER A 118 -63.15 -36.30 -31.48
C SER A 118 -63.09 -35.13 -30.50
N ARG A 119 -63.86 -35.18 -29.41
CA ARG A 119 -63.82 -34.17 -28.34
C ARG A 119 -62.47 -34.17 -27.61
N PHE A 120 -61.93 -35.33 -27.26
CA PHE A 120 -60.67 -35.44 -26.54
C PHE A 120 -59.49 -34.97 -27.38
N LEU A 121 -59.41 -35.42 -28.63
CA LEU A 121 -58.39 -34.96 -29.57
C LEU A 121 -58.48 -33.44 -29.79
N SER A 122 -59.69 -32.88 -29.84
CA SER A 122 -59.85 -31.43 -29.90
C SER A 122 -59.29 -30.72 -28.67
N GLY A 123 -59.53 -31.23 -27.46
CA GLY A 123 -58.96 -30.68 -26.23
C GLY A 123 -57.43 -30.70 -26.24
N ILE A 124 -56.84 -31.84 -26.62
CA ILE A 124 -55.39 -32.02 -26.75
C ILE A 124 -54.80 -31.04 -27.78
N ILE A 125 -55.42 -30.93 -28.96
CA ILE A 125 -54.95 -30.02 -30.02
C ILE A 125 -54.99 -28.57 -29.53
N ASN A 126 -56.06 -28.14 -28.86
CA ASN A 126 -56.14 -26.79 -28.31
C ASN A 126 -55.03 -26.52 -27.27
N PHE A 127 -54.78 -27.48 -26.38
CA PHE A 127 -53.69 -27.36 -25.41
C PHE A 127 -52.32 -27.24 -26.09
N ILE A 128 -52.07 -28.02 -27.15
CA ILE A 128 -50.80 -27.97 -27.88
C ILE A 128 -50.60 -26.59 -28.52
N HIS A 129 -51.62 -26.02 -29.17
CA HIS A 129 -51.51 -24.67 -29.73
C HIS A 129 -51.23 -23.61 -28.66
N PHE A 130 -51.90 -23.72 -27.50
CA PHE A 130 -51.64 -22.84 -26.36
C PHE A 130 -50.20 -22.97 -25.86
N ARG A 131 -49.71 -24.21 -25.71
CA ARG A 131 -48.34 -24.51 -25.30
C ARG A 131 -47.32 -23.93 -26.27
N GLU A 132 -47.52 -24.06 -27.58
CA GLU A 132 -46.64 -23.48 -28.60
C GLU A 132 -46.56 -21.95 -28.46
N THR A 133 -47.71 -21.28 -28.30
CA THR A 133 -47.76 -19.83 -28.09
C THR A 133 -47.03 -19.41 -26.80
N CYS A 134 -47.08 -20.24 -25.76
CA CYS A 134 -46.33 -20.02 -24.53
C CYS A 134 -44.83 -20.28 -24.69
N LEU A 135 -44.44 -21.29 -25.48
CA LEU A 135 -43.05 -21.64 -25.73
C LEU A 135 -42.31 -20.55 -26.48
N GLU A 136 -42.93 -19.91 -27.48
CA GLU A 136 -42.34 -18.76 -28.18
C GLU A 136 -41.91 -17.65 -27.21
N LYS A 137 -42.76 -17.36 -26.21
CA LYS A 137 -42.44 -16.36 -25.16
C LYS A 137 -41.36 -16.87 -24.21
N TYR A 138 -41.38 -18.17 -23.91
CA TYR A 138 -40.42 -18.80 -22.99
C TYR A 138 -39.01 -18.90 -23.61
N GLU A 139 -38.90 -19.10 -24.93
CA GLU A 139 -37.62 -19.17 -25.64
C GLU A 139 -36.79 -17.88 -25.48
N GLU A 140 -37.43 -16.72 -25.46
CA GLU A 140 -36.76 -15.44 -25.19
C GLU A 140 -36.09 -15.45 -23.80
N PHE A 141 -36.80 -15.90 -22.77
CA PHE A 141 -36.26 -16.01 -21.42
C PHE A 141 -35.13 -17.04 -21.33
N LEU A 142 -35.26 -18.18 -22.02
CA LEU A 142 -34.19 -19.19 -22.10
C LEU A 142 -32.92 -18.62 -22.73
N LEU A 143 -33.04 -17.84 -23.80
CA LEU A 143 -31.90 -17.23 -24.48
C LEU A 143 -31.20 -16.20 -23.58
N GLN A 144 -31.98 -15.35 -22.90
CA GLN A 144 -31.44 -14.38 -21.93
C GLN A 144 -30.70 -15.08 -20.77
N ASN A 145 -31.27 -16.16 -20.24
CA ASN A 145 -30.65 -16.94 -19.18
C ASN A 145 -29.34 -17.59 -19.66
N LYS A 146 -29.35 -18.20 -20.85
CA LYS A 146 -28.15 -18.82 -21.45
C LYS A 146 -27.02 -17.80 -21.63
N SER A 147 -27.32 -16.63 -22.19
CA SER A 147 -26.35 -15.53 -22.31
C SER A 147 -25.79 -15.10 -20.94
N SER A 148 -26.62 -15.11 -19.89
CA SER A 148 -26.18 -14.76 -18.54
C SER A 148 -25.24 -15.82 -17.94
N VAL A 149 -25.55 -17.10 -18.14
CA VAL A 149 -24.68 -18.22 -17.75
C VAL A 149 -23.34 -18.14 -18.50
N ASP A 150 -23.35 -17.87 -19.80
CA ASP A 150 -22.13 -17.74 -20.61
C ASP A 150 -21.26 -16.57 -20.12
N LYS A 151 -21.87 -15.43 -19.75
CA LYS A 151 -21.16 -14.29 -19.14
C LYS A 151 -20.54 -14.64 -17.79
N ILE A 152 -21.26 -15.37 -16.94
CA ILE A 152 -20.75 -15.83 -15.64
C ILE A 152 -19.52 -16.72 -15.86
N GLN A 153 -19.59 -17.66 -16.81
CA GLN A 153 -18.46 -18.53 -17.13
C GLN A 153 -17.25 -17.73 -17.66
N GLN A 154 -17.47 -16.76 -18.55
CA GLN A 154 -16.41 -15.90 -19.07
C GLN A 154 -15.73 -15.08 -17.96
N LEU A 155 -16.53 -14.47 -17.07
CA LEU A 155 -16.01 -13.72 -15.93
C LEU A 155 -15.27 -14.61 -14.94
N SER A 156 -15.77 -15.82 -14.70
CA SER A 156 -15.11 -16.80 -13.83
C SER A 156 -13.74 -17.20 -14.39
N ASN A 157 -13.64 -17.46 -15.69
CA ASN A 157 -12.37 -17.77 -16.35
C ASN A 157 -11.41 -16.57 -16.26
N ALA A 158 -11.87 -15.36 -16.59
CA ALA A 158 -11.06 -14.14 -16.50
C ALA A 158 -10.59 -13.84 -15.07
N HIS A 159 -11.42 -14.11 -14.07
CA HIS A 159 -11.07 -13.99 -12.66
C HIS A 159 -9.97 -14.97 -12.27
N GLN A 160 -10.07 -16.24 -12.70
CA GLN A 160 -9.05 -17.24 -12.45
C GLN A 160 -7.71 -16.88 -13.12
N GLU A 161 -7.73 -16.39 -14.36
CA GLU A 161 -6.52 -15.89 -15.03
C GLU A 161 -5.88 -14.70 -14.30
N ALA A 162 -6.70 -13.78 -13.79
CA ALA A 162 -6.21 -12.64 -13.02
C ALA A 162 -5.56 -13.09 -11.70
N LEU A 163 -6.13 -14.09 -11.02
CA LEU A 163 -5.53 -14.69 -9.83
C LEU A 163 -4.17 -15.33 -10.13
N MET A 164 -4.05 -16.09 -11.22
CA MET A 164 -2.76 -16.67 -11.62
C MET A 164 -1.70 -15.61 -11.93
N LYS A 165 -2.09 -14.50 -12.59
CA LYS A 165 -1.18 -13.37 -12.85
C LYS A 165 -0.74 -12.69 -11.56
N LEU A 166 -1.66 -12.52 -10.61
CA LEU A 166 -1.39 -11.92 -9.31
C LEU A 166 -0.46 -12.80 -8.48
N GLU A 167 -0.66 -14.13 -8.49
CA GLU A 167 0.24 -15.09 -7.86
C GLU A 167 1.66 -15.01 -8.45
N LYS A 168 1.77 -14.96 -9.78
CA LYS A 168 3.06 -14.81 -10.48
C LYS A 168 3.78 -13.49 -10.17
N LEU A 169 3.05 -12.40 -9.96
CA LEU A 169 3.64 -11.12 -9.58
C LEU A 169 4.05 -11.07 -8.10
N ASN A 170 3.29 -11.75 -7.23
CA ASN A 170 3.58 -11.82 -5.79
C ASN A 170 4.67 -12.84 -5.45
N SER A 171 4.93 -13.81 -6.32
CA SER A 171 6.10 -14.68 -6.18
C SER A 171 7.35 -13.86 -6.50
N VAL A 172 8.00 -13.34 -5.47
CA VAL A 172 9.35 -12.80 -5.57
C VAL A 172 10.29 -13.98 -5.86
N PRO A 173 11.08 -13.94 -6.94
CA PRO A 173 12.08 -14.96 -7.19
C PRO A 173 13.00 -15.10 -5.97
N VAL A 174 13.32 -16.34 -5.57
CA VAL A 174 14.19 -16.61 -4.42
C VAL A 174 15.52 -15.86 -4.54
N GLU A 175 16.02 -15.72 -5.76
CA GLU A 175 17.22 -14.94 -6.11
C GLU A 175 17.11 -13.47 -5.70
N GLU A 176 16.02 -12.78 -6.04
CA GLU A 176 15.80 -11.37 -5.65
C GLU A 176 15.67 -11.23 -4.12
N GLN A 177 15.06 -12.21 -3.45
CA GLN A 177 14.92 -12.19 -1.99
C GLN A 177 16.25 -12.42 -1.27
N GLU A 178 17.14 -13.25 -1.83
CA GLU A 178 18.51 -13.41 -1.35
C GLU A 178 19.35 -12.16 -1.58
N GLU A 179 19.24 -11.51 -2.74
CA GLU A 179 19.92 -10.23 -3.03
C GLU A 179 19.46 -9.12 -2.08
N PHE A 180 18.15 -8.97 -1.84
CA PHE A 180 17.62 -8.00 -0.88
C PHE A 180 18.13 -8.25 0.54
N LYS A 181 18.27 -9.52 0.93
CA LYS A 181 18.80 -9.89 2.23
C LYS A 181 20.29 -9.56 2.34
N GLN A 182 21.10 -9.93 1.34
CA GLN A 182 22.52 -9.58 1.29
C GLN A 182 22.74 -8.07 1.36
N LEU A 183 22.00 -7.30 0.55
CA LEU A 183 22.11 -5.84 0.55
C LEU A 183 21.73 -5.23 1.91
N LYS A 184 20.71 -5.79 2.58
CA LYS A 184 20.32 -5.36 3.93
C LYS A 184 21.41 -5.65 4.96
N ASP A 185 22.02 -6.82 4.89
CA ASP A 185 23.10 -7.23 5.79
C ASP A 185 24.34 -6.33 5.57
N ASP A 186 24.71 -6.05 4.31
CA ASP A 186 25.78 -5.12 3.95
C ASP A 186 25.55 -3.69 4.47
N ILE A 187 24.31 -3.18 4.35
CA ILE A 187 23.94 -1.87 4.89
C ILE A 187 24.12 -1.84 6.42
N GLN A 188 23.73 -2.91 7.12
CA GLN A 188 23.88 -3.02 8.57
C GLN A 188 25.35 -3.06 8.99
N GLU A 189 26.17 -3.83 8.26
CA GLU A 189 27.61 -3.90 8.51
C GLU A 189 28.29 -2.54 8.30
N LEU A 190 27.99 -1.87 7.18
CA LEU A 190 28.51 -0.53 6.91
C LEU A 190 28.09 0.49 7.96
N GLN A 191 26.84 0.45 8.43
CA GLN A 191 26.37 1.30 9.52
C GLN A 191 27.13 1.02 10.82
N HIS A 192 27.38 -0.25 11.14
CA HIS A 192 28.14 -0.63 12.32
C HIS A 192 29.58 -0.11 12.25
N LEU A 193 30.26 -0.34 11.12
CA LEU A 193 31.63 0.12 10.88
C LEU A 193 31.74 1.65 10.95
N LEU A 194 30.81 2.36 10.32
CA LEU A 194 30.77 3.82 10.35
C LEU A 194 30.60 4.34 11.78
N ASN A 195 29.66 3.77 12.54
CA ASN A 195 29.44 4.15 13.93
C ASN A 195 30.67 3.87 14.81
N GLN A 196 31.36 2.75 14.57
CA GLN A 196 32.58 2.40 15.29
C GLN A 196 33.71 3.41 15.00
N ASP A 197 33.94 3.74 13.72
CA ASP A 197 34.97 4.71 13.31
C ASP A 197 34.66 6.11 13.88
N PHE A 198 33.40 6.55 13.83
CA PHE A 198 32.98 7.81 14.47
C PHE A 198 33.24 7.83 15.97
N ARG A 199 32.93 6.74 16.69
CA ARG A 199 33.22 6.63 18.13
C ARG A 199 34.72 6.71 18.37
N GLN A 200 35.53 5.97 17.61
CA GLN A 200 36.98 5.95 17.78
C GLN A 200 37.60 7.35 17.52
N LYS A 201 37.22 8.01 16.43
CA LYS A 201 37.68 9.38 16.12
C LYS A 201 37.27 10.38 17.19
N THR A 202 36.04 10.26 17.72
CA THR A 202 35.55 11.13 18.81
C THR A 202 36.39 10.94 20.08
N THR A 203 36.69 9.70 20.47
CA THR A 203 37.54 9.42 21.63
C THR A 203 38.96 9.98 21.45
N LEU A 204 39.58 9.76 20.29
CA LEU A 204 40.92 10.28 19.99
C LEU A 204 40.97 11.82 20.00
N LEU A 205 39.95 12.48 19.47
CA LEU A 205 39.84 13.94 19.53
C LEU A 205 39.67 14.43 20.97
N GLN A 206 38.84 13.75 21.76
CA GLN A 206 38.63 14.09 23.16
C GLN A 206 39.91 13.93 23.99
N GLU A 207 40.68 12.86 23.78
CA GLU A 207 41.99 12.65 24.40
C GLU A 207 43.01 13.73 24.01
N ARG A 208 43.06 14.10 22.72
CA ARG A 208 43.91 15.22 22.29
C ARG A 208 43.48 16.54 22.90
N TYR A 209 42.18 16.79 22.98
CA TYR A 209 41.62 18.00 23.57
C TYR A 209 41.93 18.09 25.08
N THR A 210 41.75 17.01 25.84
CA THR A 210 42.07 16.99 27.27
C THR A 210 43.56 17.19 27.52
N LYS A 211 44.43 16.58 26.70
CA LYS A 211 45.88 16.80 26.75
C LYS A 211 46.23 18.27 26.47
N MET A 212 45.74 18.84 25.37
CA MET A 212 45.97 20.24 25.02
C MET A 212 45.45 21.20 26.10
N LYS A 213 44.29 20.92 26.68
CA LYS A 213 43.73 21.70 27.79
C LYS A 213 44.62 21.65 29.04
N SER A 214 45.20 20.49 29.35
CA SER A 214 46.16 20.36 30.46
C SER A 214 47.42 21.16 30.18
N ASP A 215 48.00 21.03 28.99
CA ASP A 215 49.21 21.76 28.58
C ASP A 215 48.96 23.29 28.63
N PHE A 216 47.79 23.73 28.17
CA PHE A 216 47.39 25.13 28.26
C PHE A 216 47.26 25.61 29.71
N SER A 217 46.66 24.80 30.58
CA SER A 217 46.57 25.10 32.01
C SER A 217 47.94 25.20 32.66
N GLU A 218 48.88 24.32 32.30
CA GLU A 218 50.25 24.34 32.82
C GLU A 218 51.02 25.58 32.34
N LYS A 219 50.99 25.87 31.03
CA LYS A 219 51.58 27.11 30.49
C LYS A 219 50.98 28.37 31.10
N THR A 220 49.67 28.38 31.35
CA THR A 220 48.99 29.51 32.01
C THR A 220 49.49 29.70 33.45
N LYS A 221 49.67 28.61 34.21
CA LYS A 221 50.29 28.67 35.55
C LYS A 221 51.69 29.26 35.46
N HIS A 222 52.52 28.78 34.54
CA HIS A 222 53.88 29.27 34.37
C HIS A 222 53.95 30.75 33.98
N VAL A 223 53.06 31.21 33.09
CA VAL A 223 52.95 32.64 32.76
C VAL A 223 52.56 33.48 33.98
N ASN A 224 51.65 32.97 34.83
CA ASN A 224 51.25 33.67 36.04
C ASN A 224 52.37 33.72 37.08
N GLU A 225 53.15 32.65 37.24
CA GLU A 225 54.35 32.63 38.07
C GLU A 225 55.37 33.67 37.60
N LEU A 226 55.66 33.70 36.29
CA LEU A 226 56.57 34.69 35.70
C LEU A 226 56.05 36.13 35.89
N LYS A 227 54.74 36.36 35.75
CA LYS A 227 54.13 37.67 36.04
C LYS A 227 54.34 38.07 37.50
N LEU A 228 54.14 37.16 38.45
CA LEU A 228 54.41 37.42 39.88
C LEU A 228 55.90 37.75 40.10
N SER A 229 56.83 37.02 39.47
CA SER A 229 58.27 37.32 39.54
C SER A 229 58.62 38.68 38.91
N VAL A 230 57.98 39.07 37.81
CA VAL A 230 58.19 40.39 37.20
C VAL A 230 57.69 41.50 38.12
N VAL A 231 56.55 41.32 38.79
CA VAL A 231 56.03 42.28 39.77
C VAL A 231 56.99 42.41 40.94
N SER A 232 57.47 41.31 41.52
CA SER A 232 58.42 41.37 42.65
C SER A 232 59.76 42.00 42.25
N LEU A 233 60.28 41.69 41.06
CA LEU A 233 61.48 42.33 40.53
C LEU A 233 61.28 43.84 40.26
N LYS A 234 60.09 44.25 39.81
CA LYS A 234 59.74 45.68 39.67
C LYS A 234 59.66 46.37 41.03
N GLU A 235 59.07 45.75 42.05
CA GLU A 235 59.07 46.28 43.41
C GLU A 235 60.49 46.47 43.95
N VAL A 236 61.38 45.50 43.70
CA VAL A 236 62.81 45.62 44.04
C VAL A 236 63.46 46.75 43.24
N GLN A 237 63.18 46.85 41.94
CA GLN A 237 63.70 47.93 41.08
C GLN A 237 63.26 49.31 41.58
N ASP A 238 61.99 49.48 41.93
CA ASP A 238 61.45 50.75 42.43
C ASP A 238 62.00 51.09 43.82
N SER A 239 62.22 50.08 44.67
CA SER A 239 62.92 50.24 45.96
C SER A 239 64.40 50.64 45.81
N LEU A 240 65.07 50.21 44.73
CA LEU A 240 66.43 50.60 44.42
C LEU A 240 66.47 52.00 43.81
N LYS A 241 65.52 52.35 42.92
CA LYS A 241 65.39 53.70 42.36
C LYS A 241 65.15 54.75 43.45
N SER A 242 64.30 54.46 44.45
CA SER A 242 64.07 55.38 45.57
C SER A 242 65.30 55.59 46.46
N LYS A 243 66.24 54.64 46.49
CA LYS A 243 67.54 54.80 47.17
C LYS A 243 68.58 55.59 46.36
N ILE A 244 68.39 55.74 45.04
CA ILE A 244 69.41 56.31 44.13
C ILE A 244 69.22 57.81 43.90
N VAL A 245 68.08 58.43 44.24
CA VAL A 245 67.88 59.87 44.02
C VAL A 245 67.17 60.54 45.19
N ASP A 246 67.95 61.13 46.10
CA ASP A 246 67.52 62.30 46.87
C ASP A 246 68.69 63.19 47.36
N SER A 247 69.70 63.39 46.49
CA SER A 247 70.09 64.75 46.05
C SER A 247 71.50 64.85 45.41
N PRO A 248 71.60 64.73 44.07
CA PRO A 248 72.78 65.13 43.31
C PRO A 248 72.96 66.66 43.28
N GLU A 249 71.85 67.42 43.31
CA GLU A 249 71.85 68.89 43.28
C GLU A 249 72.29 69.54 44.60
N LYS A 250 71.95 68.97 45.78
CA LYS A 250 72.47 69.43 47.08
C LYS A 250 73.98 69.22 47.16
N LEU A 251 74.51 68.13 46.59
CA LEU A 251 75.95 67.86 46.55
C LEU A 251 76.70 68.86 45.64
N LYS A 252 76.08 69.25 44.52
CA LYS A 252 76.63 70.24 43.58
C LYS A 252 76.63 71.65 44.17
N ASN A 253 75.51 72.09 44.74
CA ASN A 253 75.41 73.38 45.43
C ASN A 253 76.33 73.48 46.65
N TYR A 254 76.56 72.39 47.39
CA TYR A 254 77.52 72.38 48.50
C TYR A 254 78.97 72.54 48.01
N LYS A 255 79.36 71.84 46.93
CA LYS A 255 80.68 71.99 46.29
C LYS A 255 80.91 73.41 45.77
N GLU A 256 79.90 74.04 45.18
CA GLU A 256 79.99 75.41 44.67
C GLU A 256 80.13 76.44 45.81
N LYS A 257 79.35 76.32 46.89
CA LYS A 257 79.51 77.15 48.10
C LYS A 257 80.87 76.97 48.78
N MET A 258 81.42 75.75 48.80
CA MET A 258 82.77 75.50 49.32
C MET A 258 83.86 76.12 48.43
N LYS A 259 83.67 76.12 47.11
CA LYS A 259 84.59 76.74 46.13
C LYS A 259 84.63 78.26 46.28
N ASP A 260 83.48 78.92 46.45
CA ASP A 260 83.39 80.37 46.70
C ASP A 260 84.00 80.79 48.05
N THR A 261 83.88 79.94 49.07
CA THR A 261 84.49 80.20 50.39
C THR A 261 86.02 80.10 50.33
N VAL A 262 86.55 79.13 49.57
CA VAL A 262 87.99 78.98 49.33
C VAL A 262 88.54 80.10 48.44
N GLN A 263 87.77 80.59 47.46
CA GLN A 263 88.14 81.71 46.60
C GLN A 263 88.21 83.03 47.38
N LYS A 264 87.25 83.29 48.29
CA LYS A 264 87.26 84.47 49.19
C LYS A 264 88.42 84.46 50.19
N LEU A 265 88.80 83.28 50.70
CA LEU A 265 89.98 83.15 51.57
C LEU A 265 91.31 83.28 50.81
N ARG A 266 91.36 82.92 49.52
CA ARG A 266 92.54 83.14 48.65
C ARG A 266 92.69 84.61 48.23
N SER A 267 91.61 85.31 47.90
CA SER A 267 91.66 86.74 47.53
C SER A 267 91.92 87.67 48.73
N ALA A 268 91.64 87.22 49.96
CA ALA A 268 92.05 87.90 51.20
C ALA A 268 93.55 87.74 51.53
N ARG A 269 94.24 86.70 51.03
CA ARG A 269 95.69 86.48 51.26
C ARG A 269 96.60 87.16 50.24
N VAL A 270 96.12 87.41 49.02
CA VAL A 270 96.91 88.01 47.93
C VAL A 270 96.81 89.54 47.90
N SER A 271 95.82 90.13 48.58
CA SER A 271 95.51 91.57 48.51
C SER A 271 96.02 92.40 49.69
N ARG A 272 97.31 92.30 50.05
CA ARG A 272 98.12 93.36 50.74
C ARG A 272 99.24 92.85 51.66
N PHE A 273 99.79 91.68 51.36
CA PHE A 273 101.25 91.50 51.40
C PHE A 273 101.99 92.50 50.46
N ALA A 274 101.26 93.32 49.68
CA ALA A 274 101.75 94.39 48.80
C ALA A 274 101.85 95.81 49.41
N VAL A 275 101.48 96.06 50.69
CA VAL A 275 101.74 97.38 51.35
C VAL A 275 102.98 97.33 52.25
N CYS A 276 103.49 96.14 52.57
CA CYS A 276 104.67 95.98 53.43
C CYS A 276 106.02 96.20 52.71
N SER A 277 106.02 96.41 51.39
CA SER A 277 107.25 96.47 50.57
C SER A 277 107.59 97.87 50.02
N VAL A 278 106.76 98.89 50.27
CA VAL A 278 106.99 100.25 49.72
C VAL A 278 107.44 101.26 50.78
N ASN A 279 107.05 101.11 52.06
CA ASN A 279 107.45 102.07 53.09
C ASN A 279 108.84 101.84 53.70
N TYR A 280 109.48 100.68 53.45
CA TYR A 280 110.86 100.43 53.88
C TYR A 280 111.91 101.09 52.95
N LEU A 281 111.51 101.55 51.76
CA LEU A 281 112.38 102.26 50.80
C LEU A 281 112.32 103.79 50.89
N VAL A 282 111.40 104.38 51.68
CA VAL A 282 111.34 105.85 51.92
C VAL A 282 112.17 106.26 53.15
N SER A 283 112.74 105.30 53.88
CA SER A 283 113.68 105.56 54.99
C SER A 283 115.07 106.08 54.54
N MET A 284 115.35 106.28 53.25
CA MET A 284 116.73 106.39 52.76
C MET A 284 116.99 107.53 51.75
N GLN A 285 116.21 108.63 51.74
CA GLN A 285 116.49 109.72 50.78
C GLN A 285 116.22 111.19 51.17
N THR A 286 115.84 111.53 52.41
CA THR A 286 115.79 112.95 52.85
C THR A 286 116.30 113.19 54.27
N SER A 287 117.37 112.49 54.62
CA SER A 287 118.27 112.82 55.73
C SER A 287 119.65 113.25 55.22
N LEU A 288 119.71 113.96 54.08
CA LEU A 288 120.93 114.53 53.49
C LEU A 288 120.62 115.65 52.49
N LEU A 289 120.01 116.74 52.97
CA LEU A 289 120.07 118.10 52.41
C LEU A 289 119.70 119.05 53.56
N SER A 290 120.72 119.40 54.34
CA SER A 290 121.25 120.76 54.44
C SER A 290 120.29 121.70 55.19
N VAL A 291 120.55 122.05 56.45
CA VAL A 291 121.71 122.89 56.83
C VAL A 291 121.89 124.01 55.79
N HIS A 292 120.89 124.89 55.64
CA HIS A 292 121.05 126.27 55.15
C HIS A 292 119.77 127.07 55.36
N ALA A 293 119.69 127.78 56.50
CA ALA A 293 119.25 129.17 56.61
C ALA A 293 119.07 129.50 58.09
N CYS A 294 120.15 130.00 58.70
CA CYS A 294 120.10 130.83 59.89
C CYS A 294 119.97 132.27 59.39
N LEU A 295 118.83 132.90 59.63
CA LEU A 295 118.58 134.33 59.82
C LEU A 295 117.15 134.52 60.33
#